data_AF-A0AAN9TSW3-F1
#
_entry.id   AF-A0AAN9TSW3-F1
#
_cell.length_a   1.000
_cell.length_b   1.000
_cell.length_c   1.000
_cell.angle_alpha   90.00
_cell.angle_beta   90.00
_cell.angle_gamma   90.00
#
_symmetry.space_group_name_H-M   'P 1'
#
loop_
_entity.id
_entity.type
_entity.pdbx_description
1 polymer ?
#
loop_
_entity_poly.entity_id
_entity_poly.type
_entity_poly.pdbx_seq_one_letter_code
_entity_poly.pdbx_strand_id
1 'polypeptide(L)'
;MFHSLKGKFLLVQDGISASIRGFKTKEGQSENAQSSINYHAGAEIVMKNEQEWKEIHELFEESAKKASAIDKTIHLVHEDMDKKLQNIQEVTNFLGNIPKFSKKIESISSTLESIQRMAEEAERVLVIFEDMVEVEEYKRKEINEQFAFSEYCHKKTREIEIVKKKLEEEYFEKLSVEEKKMEDTLKERQELFNMAFQQDMQLYKESGIVPKFRVNDSSSKVTLEDVVIDDDLKDLNELLES
;
A
#
# COMPACT_ATOMS: atom_id res chain seq x y z
N MET A 1 -25.75 53.85 54.25
CA MET A 1 -24.47 54.55 54.55
C MET A 1 -24.56 56.09 54.53
N PHE A 2 -25.68 56.71 54.11
CA PHE A 2 -25.85 58.18 54.13
C PHE A 2 -26.25 58.76 55.50
N HIS A 3 -26.79 57.94 56.42
CA HIS A 3 -27.18 58.43 57.75
C HIS A 3 -26.00 58.69 58.70
N SER A 4 -24.89 57.96 58.57
CA SER A 4 -23.69 58.23 59.38
C SER A 4 -22.99 59.53 58.94
N LEU A 5 -23.09 59.90 57.66
CA LEU A 5 -22.53 61.14 57.14
C LEU A 5 -23.31 62.37 57.64
N LYS A 6 -24.66 62.28 57.65
CA LYS A 6 -25.52 63.34 58.18
C LYS A 6 -25.33 63.53 59.69
N GLY A 7 -25.17 62.44 60.44
CA GLY A 7 -24.84 62.50 61.87
C GLY A 7 -23.49 63.15 62.14
N LYS A 8 -22.47 62.86 61.34
CA LYS A 8 -21.15 63.50 61.45
C LYS A 8 -21.18 64.99 61.09
N PHE A 9 -21.98 65.39 60.11
CA PHE A 9 -22.13 66.80 59.74
C PHE A 9 -22.83 67.61 60.84
N LEU A 10 -23.87 67.03 61.47
CA LEU A 10 -24.52 67.63 62.64
C LEU A 10 -23.56 67.77 63.83
N LEU A 11 -22.70 66.77 64.06
CA LEU A 11 -21.68 66.81 65.13
C LEU A 11 -20.61 67.88 64.89
N VAL A 12 -20.23 68.11 63.62
CA VAL A 12 -19.30 69.19 63.24
C VAL A 12 -19.98 70.56 63.36
N GLN A 13 -21.25 70.67 62.97
CA GLN A 13 -22.02 71.91 63.09
C GLN A 13 -22.24 72.29 64.57
N ASP A 14 -22.54 71.31 65.43
CA ASP A 14 -22.64 71.52 66.88
C ASP A 14 -21.28 71.81 67.51
N GLY A 15 -20.20 71.17 67.02
CA GLY A 15 -18.83 71.46 67.47
C GLY A 15 -18.39 72.90 67.16
N ILE A 16 -18.68 73.39 65.94
CA ILE A 16 -18.39 74.79 65.55
C ILE A 16 -19.28 75.76 66.32
N SER A 17 -20.57 75.45 66.49
CA SER A 17 -21.51 76.29 67.24
C SER A 17 -21.21 76.34 68.74
N ALA A 18 -20.64 75.28 69.31
CA ALA A 18 -20.12 75.25 70.68
C ALA A 18 -18.82 76.04 70.80
N SER A 19 -17.93 75.97 69.81
CA SER A 19 -16.67 76.73 69.77
C SER A 19 -16.92 78.25 69.68
N ILE A 20 -17.91 78.69 68.89
CA ILE A 20 -18.29 80.12 68.78
C ILE A 20 -18.96 80.62 70.07
N ARG A 21 -19.72 79.77 70.79
CA ARG A 21 -20.28 80.13 72.11
C ARG A 21 -19.20 80.28 73.20
N GLY A 22 -18.01 79.71 72.99
CA GLY A 22 -16.84 79.88 73.85
C GLY A 22 -16.14 81.24 73.72
N PHE A 23 -16.46 82.04 72.69
CA PHE A 23 -15.92 83.39 72.47
C PHE A 23 -16.68 84.51 73.21
N LYS A 24 -17.34 84.20 74.33
CA LYS A 24 -17.75 85.25 75.28
C LYS A 24 -16.50 85.75 75.99
N THR A 25 -16.04 86.90 75.53
CA THR A 25 -15.06 87.79 76.17
C THR A 25 -15.22 87.75 77.69
N LYS A 26 -14.25 87.13 78.36
CA LYS A 26 -14.04 87.33 79.80
C LYS A 26 -13.69 88.80 79.98
N GLU A 27 -14.63 89.58 80.50
CA GLU A 27 -14.39 90.90 81.06
C GLU A 27 -13.43 90.74 82.25
N GLY A 28 -12.14 90.76 81.94
CA GLY A 28 -11.06 91.02 82.87
C GLY A 28 -10.88 92.53 82.97
N GLN A 29 -10.95 93.02 84.21
CA GLN A 29 -10.67 94.39 84.62
C GLN A 29 -9.38 94.91 83.96
N SER A 30 -9.46 96.07 83.28
CA SER A 30 -8.29 96.86 82.94
C SER A 30 -8.39 98.19 83.67
N GLU A 31 -7.52 98.35 84.66
CA GLU A 31 -7.15 99.63 85.23
C GLU A 31 -6.52 100.53 84.15
N ASN A 32 -6.65 101.83 84.35
CA ASN A 32 -6.11 102.91 83.53
C ASN A 32 -4.63 102.69 83.17
N ALA A 33 -4.35 102.52 81.88
CA ALA A 33 -3.07 102.89 81.28
C ALA A 33 -3.37 103.80 80.09
N GLN A 34 -2.70 104.95 80.10
CA GLN A 34 -2.75 105.99 79.08
C GLN A 34 -2.75 105.39 77.66
N SER A 35 -3.60 105.95 76.81
CA SER A 35 -3.64 105.68 75.39
C SER A 35 -2.30 106.06 74.72
N SER A 36 -1.30 105.18 74.79
CA SER A 36 -0.24 105.14 73.78
C SER A 36 -0.88 104.51 72.54
N ILE A 37 -1.58 105.31 71.75
CA ILE A 37 -2.07 104.89 70.45
C ILE A 37 -0.84 104.41 69.68
N ASN A 38 -0.70 103.09 69.51
CA ASN A 38 0.38 102.53 68.70
C ASN A 38 0.02 102.82 67.24
N TYR A 39 0.52 103.94 66.71
CA TYR A 39 0.37 104.35 65.33
C TYR A 39 0.96 103.32 64.33
N HIS A 40 1.63 102.26 64.80
CA HIS A 40 2.22 101.19 63.98
C HIS A 40 1.51 99.83 64.13
N ALA A 41 0.47 99.72 64.96
CA ALA A 41 -0.28 98.46 65.13
C ALA A 41 -0.90 97.95 63.81
N GLY A 42 -1.33 98.87 62.92
CA GLY A 42 -1.78 98.51 61.58
C GLY A 42 -0.65 97.91 60.72
N ALA A 43 0.56 98.46 60.82
CA ALA A 43 1.73 97.94 60.11
C ALA A 43 2.18 96.58 60.65
N GLU A 44 2.14 96.37 61.97
CA GLU A 44 2.47 95.08 62.60
C GLU A 44 1.47 93.98 62.21
N ILE A 45 0.17 94.28 62.17
CA ILE A 45 -0.86 93.33 61.73
C ILE A 45 -0.67 92.99 60.25
N VAL A 46 -0.40 93.98 59.40
CA VAL A 46 -0.14 93.74 57.97
C VAL A 46 1.11 92.89 57.78
N MET A 47 2.21 93.21 58.49
CA MET A 47 3.45 92.43 58.42
C MET A 47 3.25 90.99 58.91
N LYS A 48 2.49 90.77 59.98
CA LYS A 48 2.15 89.42 60.46
C LYS A 48 1.34 88.65 59.42
N ASN A 49 0.31 89.27 58.84
CA ASN A 49 -0.48 88.62 57.79
C ASN A 49 0.39 88.32 56.58
N GLU A 50 1.20 89.27 56.11
CA GLU A 50 2.12 89.07 54.97
C GLU A 50 3.06 87.88 55.21
N GLN A 51 3.61 87.76 56.43
CA GLN A 51 4.47 86.65 56.82
C GLN A 51 3.73 85.31 56.84
N GLU A 52 2.52 85.25 57.41
CA GLU A 52 1.68 84.05 57.41
C GLU A 52 1.26 83.65 55.98
N TRP A 53 0.92 84.62 55.14
CA TRP A 53 0.62 84.40 53.71
C TRP A 53 1.82 83.83 52.96
N LYS A 54 3.03 84.35 53.23
CA LYS A 54 4.27 83.85 52.63
C LYS A 54 4.55 82.40 53.04
N GLU A 55 4.43 82.07 54.33
CA GLU A 55 4.62 80.70 54.82
C GLU A 55 3.62 79.73 54.18
N ILE A 56 2.35 80.11 54.11
CA ILE A 56 1.32 79.33 53.44
C ILE A 56 1.65 79.13 51.96
N HIS A 57 2.10 80.18 51.27
CA HIS A 57 2.47 80.10 49.85
C HIS A 57 3.66 79.15 49.62
N GLU A 58 4.70 79.23 50.45
CA GLU A 58 5.86 78.33 50.39
C GLU A 58 5.45 76.86 50.60
N LEU A 59 4.59 76.59 51.59
CA LEU A 59 4.05 75.24 51.82
C LEU A 59 3.20 74.73 50.65
N PHE A 60 2.38 75.60 50.04
CA PHE A 60 1.62 75.24 48.84
C PHE A 60 2.54 74.94 47.66
N GLU A 61 3.60 75.72 47.46
CA GLU A 61 4.55 75.50 46.38
C GLU A 61 5.32 74.18 46.57
N GLU A 62 5.76 73.88 47.79
CA GLU A 62 6.42 72.61 48.11
C GLU A 62 5.45 71.42 47.93
N SER A 63 4.21 71.56 48.39
CA SER A 63 3.15 70.55 48.20
C SER A 63 2.85 70.31 46.72
N ALA A 64 2.75 71.37 45.91
CA ALA A 64 2.56 71.27 44.47
C ALA A 64 3.74 70.57 43.78
N LYS A 65 4.98 70.88 44.18
CA LYS A 65 6.19 70.20 43.67
C LYS A 65 6.18 68.71 44.00
N LYS A 66 5.84 68.34 45.25
CA LYS A 66 5.72 66.94 45.68
C LYS A 66 4.61 66.22 44.93
N ALA A 67 3.44 66.85 44.77
CA ALA A 67 2.33 66.28 44.01
C ALA A 67 2.70 66.03 42.54
N SER A 68 3.39 66.97 41.89
CA SER A 68 3.88 66.81 40.52
C SER A 68 4.93 65.69 40.40
N ALA A 69 5.82 65.54 41.40
CA ALA A 69 6.77 64.44 41.41
C ALA A 69 6.08 63.07 41.52
N ILE A 70 5.08 62.97 42.40
CA ILE A 70 4.26 61.75 42.56
C ILE A 70 3.51 61.44 41.26
N ASP A 71 2.87 62.43 40.64
CA ASP A 71 2.14 62.26 39.38
C ASP A 71 3.04 61.70 38.26
N LYS A 72 4.27 62.21 38.14
CA LYS A 72 5.27 61.66 37.20
C LYS A 72 5.59 60.20 37.49
N THR A 73 5.77 59.83 38.76
CA THR A 73 6.04 58.42 39.11
C THR A 73 4.85 57.51 38.83
N ILE A 74 3.62 57.98 39.09
CA ILE A 74 2.39 57.24 38.77
C ILE A 74 2.28 57.03 37.27
N HIS A 75 2.55 58.06 36.47
CA HIS A 75 2.52 57.96 35.02
C HIS A 75 3.52 56.93 34.48
N LEU A 76 4.76 56.95 34.97
CA LEU A 76 5.78 55.96 34.58
C LEU A 76 5.38 54.52 34.95
N VAL A 77 4.80 54.32 36.13
CA VAL A 77 4.30 53.00 36.55
C VAL A 77 3.13 52.56 35.70
N HIS A 78 2.23 53.47 35.33
CA HIS A 78 1.11 53.16 34.44
C HIS A 78 1.59 52.71 33.06
N GLU A 79 2.54 53.43 32.47
CA GLU A 79 3.13 53.04 31.18
C GLU A 79 3.82 51.67 31.23
N ASP A 80 4.56 51.37 32.31
CA ASP A 80 5.18 50.07 32.50
C ASP A 80 4.14 48.96 32.66
N MET A 81 3.07 49.24 33.40
CA MET A 81 1.97 48.29 33.60
C MET A 81 1.21 48.01 32.29
N ASP A 82 0.95 49.02 31.48
CA ASP A 82 0.33 48.86 30.16
C ASP A 82 1.18 48.00 29.23
N LYS A 83 2.50 48.24 29.20
CA LYS A 83 3.44 47.42 28.42
C LYS A 83 3.45 45.97 28.89
N LYS A 84 3.47 45.74 30.20
CA LYS A 84 3.39 44.38 30.77
C LYS A 84 2.07 43.71 30.43
N LEU A 85 0.95 44.43 30.48
CA LEU A 85 -0.35 43.90 30.11
C LEU A 85 -0.39 43.50 28.63
N GLN A 86 0.14 44.33 27.74
CA GLN A 86 0.26 44.01 26.31
C GLN A 86 1.10 42.75 26.09
N ASN A 87 2.27 42.64 26.73
CA ASN A 87 3.12 41.45 26.64
C ASN A 87 2.40 40.18 27.14
N ILE A 88 1.67 40.28 28.26
CA ILE A 88 0.89 39.16 28.79
C ILE A 88 -0.22 38.76 27.81
N GLN A 89 -0.89 39.72 27.17
CA GLN A 89 -1.91 39.44 26.15
C GLN A 89 -1.31 38.72 24.95
N GLU A 90 -0.15 39.14 24.45
CA GLU A 90 0.55 38.46 23.37
C GLU A 90 0.92 37.03 23.74
N VAL A 91 1.54 36.82 24.90
CA VAL A 91 1.88 35.48 25.41
C VAL A 91 0.63 34.61 25.57
N THR A 92 -0.45 35.16 26.10
CA THR A 92 -1.73 34.45 26.25
C THR A 92 -2.30 34.04 24.90
N ASN A 93 -2.21 34.92 23.89
CA ASN A 93 -2.64 34.61 22.53
C ASN A 93 -1.78 33.49 21.90
N PHE A 94 -0.46 33.53 22.10
CA PHE A 94 0.44 32.46 21.64
C PHE A 94 0.13 31.13 22.33
N LEU A 95 -0.02 31.11 23.66
CA LEU A 95 -0.40 29.93 24.41
C LEU A 95 -1.76 29.38 23.97
N GLY A 96 -2.73 30.25 23.68
CA GLY A 96 -4.03 29.87 23.13
C GLY A 96 -3.97 29.22 21.74
N ASN A 97 -2.87 29.40 20.99
CA ASN A 97 -2.65 28.76 19.70
C ASN A 97 -1.96 27.39 19.79
N ILE A 98 -1.28 27.07 20.90
CA ILE A 98 -0.61 25.77 21.10
C ILE A 98 -1.58 24.59 20.93
N PRO A 99 -2.79 24.58 21.53
CA PRO A 99 -3.74 23.49 21.32
C PRO A 99 -4.17 23.31 19.86
N LYS A 100 -4.24 24.41 19.08
CA LYS A 100 -4.56 24.33 17.65
C LYS A 100 -3.42 23.66 16.87
N PHE A 101 -2.18 23.94 17.24
CA PHE A 101 -1.01 23.28 16.67
C PHE A 101 -0.96 21.79 17.04
N SER A 102 -1.24 21.44 18.31
CA SER A 102 -1.36 20.05 18.77
C SER A 102 -2.38 19.28 17.93
N LYS A 103 -3.59 19.82 17.75
CA LYS A 103 -4.63 19.20 16.91
C LYS A 103 -4.19 19.01 15.46
N LYS A 104 -3.44 19.96 14.89
CA LYS A 104 -2.89 19.80 13.54
C LYS A 104 -1.85 18.69 13.47
N ILE A 105 -0.97 18.58 14.47
CA ILE A 105 -0.01 17.48 14.57
C ILE A 105 -0.73 16.14 14.68
N GLU A 106 -1.74 16.04 15.55
CA GLU A 106 -2.55 14.82 15.71
C GLU A 106 -3.24 14.43 14.39
N SER A 107 -3.79 15.40 13.67
CA SER A 107 -4.37 15.16 12.34
C SER A 107 -3.32 14.66 11.34
N ILE A 108 -2.12 15.25 11.33
CA ILE A 108 -1.03 14.81 10.45
C ILE A 108 -0.59 13.39 10.82
N SER A 109 -0.46 13.08 12.12
CA SER A 109 -0.14 11.74 12.61
C SER A 109 -1.17 10.71 12.15
N SER A 110 -2.46 11.03 12.29
CA SER A 110 -3.54 10.15 11.82
C SER A 110 -3.50 9.94 10.31
N THR A 111 -3.23 10.97 9.52
CA THR A 111 -3.07 10.81 8.06
C THR A 111 -1.85 9.98 7.70
N LEU A 112 -0.74 10.12 8.45
CA LEU A 112 0.47 9.35 8.25
C LEU A 112 0.24 7.86 8.55
N GLU A 113 -0.43 7.56 9.67
CA GLU A 113 -0.84 6.20 10.02
C GLU A 113 -1.73 5.58 8.94
N SER A 114 -2.69 6.34 8.40
CA SER A 114 -3.54 5.87 7.31
C SER A 114 -2.73 5.57 6.04
N ILE A 115 -1.76 6.42 5.69
CA ILE A 115 -0.89 6.20 4.52
C ILE A 115 -0.02 4.96 4.73
N GLN A 116 0.56 4.81 5.93
CA GLN A 116 1.36 3.63 6.27
C GLN A 116 0.54 2.35 6.11
N ARG A 117 -0.70 2.34 6.63
CA ARG A 117 -1.59 1.17 6.48
C ARG A 117 -1.92 0.86 5.02
N MET A 118 -2.13 1.88 4.18
CA MET A 118 -2.35 1.68 2.75
C MET A 118 -1.10 1.14 2.04
N ALA A 119 0.09 1.61 2.43
CA ALA A 119 1.35 1.11 1.89
C ALA A 119 1.57 -0.36 2.27
N GLU A 120 1.35 -0.73 3.53
CA GLU A 120 1.43 -2.12 3.99
C GLU A 120 0.42 -3.03 3.27
N GLU A 121 -0.78 -2.54 2.97
CA GLU A 121 -1.75 -3.29 2.16
C GLU A 121 -1.30 -3.43 0.71
N ALA A 122 -0.76 -2.38 0.10
CA ALA A 122 -0.22 -2.44 -1.24
C ALA A 122 0.96 -3.44 -1.33
N GLU A 123 1.86 -3.45 -0.34
CA GLU A 123 2.94 -4.44 -0.25
C GLU A 123 2.39 -5.87 -0.16
N ARG A 124 1.38 -6.11 0.69
CA ARG A 124 0.74 -7.43 0.77
C ARG A 124 0.14 -7.87 -0.56
N VAL A 125 -0.58 -6.98 -1.24
CA VAL A 125 -1.18 -7.28 -2.54
C VAL A 125 -0.12 -7.54 -3.61
N LEU A 126 1.01 -6.81 -3.58
CA LEU A 126 2.12 -7.02 -4.50
C LEU A 126 2.78 -8.39 -4.32
N VAL A 127 2.96 -8.85 -3.08
CA VAL A 127 3.47 -10.21 -2.81
C VAL A 127 2.53 -11.27 -3.39
N ILE A 128 1.22 -11.15 -3.15
CA ILE A 128 0.22 -12.08 -3.71
C ILE A 128 0.24 -12.05 -5.23
N PHE A 129 0.43 -10.87 -5.83
CA PHE A 129 0.52 -10.71 -7.27
C PHE A 129 1.78 -11.36 -7.84
N GLU A 130 2.92 -11.24 -7.17
CA GLU A 130 4.16 -11.92 -7.54
C GLU A 130 3.98 -13.45 -7.54
N ASP A 131 3.40 -14.01 -6.48
CA ASP A 131 3.08 -15.44 -6.40
C ASP A 131 2.16 -15.88 -7.57
N MET A 132 1.16 -15.05 -7.90
CA MET A 132 0.25 -15.33 -9.00
C MET A 132 0.97 -15.33 -10.36
N VAL A 133 1.90 -14.39 -10.57
CA VAL A 133 2.70 -14.32 -11.79
C VAL A 133 3.58 -15.56 -11.92
N GLU A 134 4.26 -15.98 -10.85
CA GLU A 134 5.09 -17.20 -10.84
C GLU A 134 4.27 -18.44 -11.20
N VAL A 135 3.07 -18.59 -10.61
CA VAL A 135 2.15 -19.70 -10.92
C VAL A 135 1.74 -19.70 -12.40
N GLU A 136 1.44 -18.53 -12.96
CA GLU A 136 1.07 -18.43 -14.38
C GLU A 136 2.25 -18.72 -15.32
N GLU A 137 3.47 -18.32 -14.95
CA GLU A 137 4.68 -18.69 -15.70
C GLU A 137 4.93 -20.20 -15.66
N TYR A 138 4.76 -20.83 -14.49
CA TYR A 138 4.90 -22.28 -14.35
C TYR A 138 3.89 -23.03 -15.24
N LYS A 139 2.61 -22.66 -15.18
CA LYS A 139 1.57 -23.26 -16.04
C LYS A 139 1.88 -23.08 -17.53
N ARG A 140 2.38 -21.90 -17.93
CA ARG A 140 2.75 -21.65 -19.32
C ARG A 140 3.89 -22.56 -19.78
N LYS A 141 4.89 -22.79 -18.93
CA LYS A 141 5.98 -23.74 -19.20
C LYS A 141 5.44 -25.16 -19.34
N GLU A 142 4.60 -25.60 -18.41
CA GLU A 142 4.00 -26.93 -18.44
C GLU A 142 3.19 -27.17 -19.73
N ILE A 143 2.33 -26.23 -20.13
CA ILE A 143 1.56 -26.33 -21.37
C ILE A 143 2.50 -26.41 -22.59
N ASN A 144 3.56 -25.60 -22.61
CA ASN A 144 4.52 -25.60 -23.72
C ASN A 144 5.28 -26.93 -23.82
N GLU A 145 5.67 -27.52 -22.70
CA GLU A 145 6.30 -28.84 -22.65
C GLU A 145 5.34 -29.95 -23.09
N GLN A 146 4.09 -29.93 -22.62
CA GLN A 146 3.05 -30.87 -23.07
C GLN A 146 2.80 -30.76 -24.56
N PHE A 147 2.74 -29.53 -25.09
CA PHE A 147 2.58 -29.29 -26.52
C PHE A 147 3.77 -29.85 -27.32
N ALA A 148 5.00 -29.53 -26.92
CA ALA A 148 6.20 -30.04 -27.58
C ALA A 148 6.29 -31.58 -27.54
N PHE A 149 5.90 -32.19 -26.41
CA PHE A 149 5.83 -33.64 -26.29
C PHE A 149 4.78 -34.25 -27.22
N SER A 150 3.59 -33.66 -27.29
CA SER A 150 2.53 -34.09 -28.20
C SER A 150 2.97 -34.00 -29.67
N GLU A 151 3.60 -32.89 -30.07
CA GLU A 151 4.17 -32.73 -31.41
C GLU A 151 5.24 -33.78 -31.73
N TYR A 152 6.11 -34.08 -30.76
CA TYR A 152 7.13 -35.13 -30.90
C TYR A 152 6.49 -36.51 -31.11
N CYS A 153 5.50 -36.88 -30.29
CA CYS A 153 4.76 -38.12 -30.43
C CYS A 153 4.07 -38.21 -31.80
N HIS A 154 3.38 -37.16 -32.23
CA HIS A 154 2.77 -37.10 -33.57
C HIS A 154 3.78 -37.28 -34.70
N LYS A 155 4.96 -36.65 -34.59
CA LYS A 155 6.04 -36.81 -35.56
C LYS A 155 6.54 -38.26 -35.59
N LYS A 156 6.74 -38.90 -34.44
CA LYS A 156 7.17 -40.30 -34.39
C LYS A 156 6.13 -41.28 -34.91
N THR A 157 4.85 -41.08 -34.61
CA THR A 157 3.78 -41.90 -35.19
C THR A 157 3.79 -41.80 -36.71
N ARG A 158 3.93 -40.59 -37.27
CA ARG A 158 4.04 -40.40 -38.72
C ARG A 158 5.27 -41.08 -39.31
N GLU A 159 6.42 -41.02 -38.65
CA GLU A 159 7.63 -41.72 -39.10
C GLU A 159 7.45 -43.24 -39.10
N ILE A 160 6.80 -43.80 -38.07
CA ILE A 160 6.47 -45.24 -38.00
C ILE A 160 5.50 -45.62 -39.12
N GLU A 161 4.45 -44.83 -39.38
CA GLU A 161 3.51 -45.05 -40.47
C GLU A 161 4.21 -45.07 -41.83
N ILE A 162 5.16 -44.15 -42.06
CA ILE A 162 5.97 -44.13 -43.29
C ILE A 162 6.81 -45.40 -43.41
N VAL A 163 7.49 -45.82 -42.34
CA VAL A 163 8.31 -47.05 -42.35
C VAL A 163 7.45 -48.29 -42.57
N LYS A 164 6.29 -48.38 -41.90
CA LYS A 164 5.33 -49.48 -42.07
C LYS A 164 4.85 -49.56 -43.52
N LYS A 165 4.47 -48.44 -44.11
CA LYS A 165 4.04 -48.39 -45.51
C LYS A 165 5.16 -48.84 -46.47
N LYS A 166 6.40 -48.41 -46.25
CA LYS A 166 7.56 -48.86 -47.03
C LYS A 166 7.78 -50.38 -46.90
N LEU A 167 7.65 -50.92 -45.69
CA LEU A 167 7.79 -52.35 -45.44
C LEU A 167 6.68 -53.16 -46.14
N GLU A 168 5.45 -52.65 -46.15
CA GLU A 168 4.33 -53.25 -46.89
C GLU A 168 4.56 -53.20 -48.41
N GLU A 169 5.07 -52.08 -48.94
CA GLU A 169 5.46 -51.93 -50.35
C GLU A 169 6.57 -52.93 -50.74
N GLU A 170 7.63 -53.04 -49.92
CA GLU A 170 8.72 -54.01 -50.11
C GLU A 170 8.23 -55.46 -50.04
N TYR A 171 7.33 -55.77 -49.10
CA TYR A 171 6.72 -57.10 -48.99
C TYR A 171 5.90 -57.45 -50.23
N PHE A 172 5.07 -56.53 -50.72
CA PHE A 172 4.26 -56.74 -51.92
C PHE A 172 5.14 -56.89 -53.18
N GLU A 173 6.20 -56.09 -53.30
CA GLU A 173 7.17 -56.22 -54.39
C GLU A 173 7.86 -57.59 -54.37
N LYS A 174 8.32 -58.03 -53.19
CA LYS A 174 8.96 -59.34 -53.03
C LYS A 174 8.01 -60.49 -53.35
N LEU A 175 6.76 -60.41 -52.89
CA LEU A 175 5.72 -61.40 -53.20
C LEU A 175 5.47 -61.45 -54.72
N SER A 176 5.35 -60.30 -55.38
CA SER A 176 5.15 -60.25 -56.83
C SER A 176 6.33 -60.84 -57.62
N VAL A 177 7.56 -60.63 -57.17
CA VAL A 177 8.75 -61.24 -57.77
C VAL A 177 8.75 -62.77 -57.59
N GLU A 178 8.37 -63.24 -56.40
CA GLU A 178 8.29 -64.67 -56.10
C GLU A 178 7.17 -65.37 -56.88
N GLU A 179 5.99 -64.74 -56.98
CA GLU A 179 4.87 -65.20 -57.80
C GLU A 179 5.26 -65.31 -59.27
N LYS A 180 5.89 -64.28 -59.85
CA LYS A 180 6.39 -64.32 -61.24
C LYS A 180 7.39 -65.44 -61.46
N LYS A 181 8.34 -65.60 -60.53
CA LYS A 181 9.34 -66.67 -60.59
C LYS A 181 8.67 -68.06 -60.55
N MET A 182 7.65 -68.23 -59.72
CA MET A 182 6.86 -69.46 -59.65
C MET A 182 6.10 -69.70 -60.95
N GLU A 183 5.46 -68.67 -61.50
CA GLU A 183 4.74 -68.73 -62.78
C GLU A 183 5.67 -69.11 -63.94
N ASP A 184 6.84 -68.47 -64.05
CA ASP A 184 7.85 -68.78 -65.07
C ASP A 184 8.33 -70.24 -64.94
N THR A 185 8.59 -70.70 -63.72
CA THR A 185 8.99 -72.09 -63.46
C THR A 185 7.90 -73.09 -63.87
N LEU A 186 6.63 -72.77 -63.60
CA LEU A 186 5.49 -73.60 -64.01
C LEU A 186 5.33 -73.63 -65.53
N LYS A 187 5.53 -72.49 -66.18
CA LYS A 187 5.47 -72.36 -67.63
C LYS A 187 6.59 -73.14 -68.33
N GLU A 188 7.84 -73.02 -67.86
CA GLU A 188 8.97 -73.83 -68.36
C GLU A 188 8.68 -75.33 -68.21
N ARG A 189 8.16 -75.76 -67.06
CA ARG A 189 7.74 -77.16 -66.85
C ARG A 189 6.66 -77.57 -67.84
N GLN A 190 5.64 -76.74 -68.04
CA GLN A 190 4.57 -77.02 -68.99
C GLN A 190 5.09 -77.13 -70.43
N GLU A 191 6.02 -76.25 -70.83
CA GLU A 191 6.66 -76.28 -72.15
C GLU A 191 7.51 -77.55 -72.31
N LEU A 192 8.29 -77.94 -71.31
CA LEU A 192 9.05 -79.20 -71.30
C LEU A 192 8.12 -80.42 -71.40
N PHE A 193 7.03 -80.46 -70.63
CA PHE A 193 6.03 -81.53 -70.72
C PHE A 193 5.35 -81.56 -72.09
N ASN A 194 5.07 -80.41 -72.69
CA ASN A 194 4.47 -80.33 -74.02
C ASN A 194 5.44 -80.80 -75.11
N MET A 195 6.73 -80.43 -75.01
CA MET A 195 7.78 -80.93 -75.91
C MET A 195 7.95 -82.45 -75.78
N ALA A 196 8.02 -82.97 -74.55
CA ALA A 196 8.07 -84.41 -74.31
C ALA A 196 6.84 -85.13 -74.88
N PHE A 197 5.64 -84.56 -74.69
CA PHE A 197 4.41 -85.10 -75.25
C PHE A 197 4.40 -85.09 -76.79
N GLN A 198 4.88 -84.02 -77.43
CA GLN A 198 4.99 -83.95 -78.88
C GLN A 198 6.00 -84.97 -79.42
N GLN A 199 7.12 -85.16 -78.72
CA GLN A 199 8.10 -86.19 -79.05
C GLN A 199 7.50 -87.59 -78.91
N ASP A 200 6.78 -87.88 -77.83
CA ASP A 200 6.05 -89.14 -77.62
C ASP A 200 4.99 -89.37 -78.70
N MET A 201 4.28 -88.32 -79.13
CA MET A 201 3.30 -88.37 -80.21
C MET A 201 3.95 -88.65 -81.57
N GLN A 202 5.14 -88.10 -81.83
CA GLN A 202 5.92 -88.40 -83.04
C GLN A 202 6.41 -89.87 -83.02
N LEU A 203 6.98 -90.32 -81.90
CA LEU A 203 7.40 -91.71 -81.71
C LEU A 203 6.23 -92.69 -81.88
N TYR A 204 5.03 -92.33 -81.40
CA TYR A 204 3.82 -93.12 -81.62
C TYR A 204 3.43 -93.20 -83.10
N LYS A 205 3.50 -92.08 -83.84
CA LYS A 205 3.22 -92.05 -85.29
C LYS A 205 4.22 -92.89 -86.08
N GLU A 206 5.48 -92.95 -85.66
CA GLU A 206 6.56 -93.68 -86.35
C GLU A 206 6.60 -95.17 -86.00
N SER A 207 6.27 -95.56 -84.76
CA SER A 207 6.44 -96.94 -84.27
C SER A 207 5.14 -97.70 -83.98
N GLY A 208 3.99 -97.01 -83.89
CA GLY A 208 2.68 -97.60 -83.60
C GLY A 208 2.49 -98.09 -82.16
N ILE A 209 3.46 -97.87 -81.27
CA ILE A 209 3.44 -98.34 -79.87
C ILE A 209 3.44 -97.13 -78.94
N VAL A 210 2.50 -97.09 -77.99
CA VAL A 210 2.43 -96.02 -76.98
C VAL A 210 3.55 -96.21 -75.95
N PRO A 211 4.42 -95.20 -75.71
CA PRO A 211 5.39 -95.26 -74.63
C PRO A 211 4.67 -95.42 -73.28
N LYS A 212 4.93 -96.53 -72.58
CA LYS A 212 4.45 -96.72 -71.21
C LYS A 212 5.33 -95.88 -70.29
N PHE A 213 4.73 -94.90 -69.61
CA PHE A 213 5.41 -94.17 -68.55
C PHE A 213 5.86 -95.18 -67.49
N ARG A 214 7.18 -95.33 -67.29
CA ARG A 214 7.68 -95.99 -66.09
C ARG A 214 7.47 -95.02 -64.95
N VAL A 215 6.42 -95.23 -64.18
CA VAL A 215 6.42 -94.77 -62.79
C VAL A 215 7.61 -95.47 -62.15
N ASN A 216 8.65 -94.73 -61.78
CA ASN A 216 9.62 -95.25 -60.83
C ASN A 216 8.87 -95.46 -59.52
N ASP A 217 8.56 -96.71 -59.21
CA ASP A 217 8.07 -97.19 -57.92
C ASP A 217 9.14 -96.95 -56.84
N SER A 218 9.33 -95.70 -56.42
CA SER A 218 10.18 -95.38 -55.27
C SER A 218 9.67 -94.22 -54.41
N SER A 219 8.38 -93.91 -54.47
CA SER A 219 7.73 -93.16 -53.40
C SER A 219 6.37 -93.78 -53.15
N SER A 220 6.26 -94.39 -51.98
CA SER A 220 5.03 -94.89 -51.36
C SER A 220 3.81 -94.07 -51.78
N LYS A 221 2.73 -94.77 -52.15
CA LYS A 221 1.37 -94.24 -52.08
C LYS A 221 1.16 -93.67 -50.68
N VAL A 222 1.40 -92.38 -50.52
CA VAL A 222 0.86 -91.59 -49.42
C VAL A 222 -0.45 -91.07 -49.96
N THR A 223 -1.53 -91.73 -49.55
CA THR A 223 -2.89 -91.27 -49.78
C THR A 223 -3.14 -90.02 -48.94
N LEU A 224 -4.03 -89.12 -49.36
CA LEU A 224 -4.38 -87.89 -48.60
C LEU A 224 -4.88 -88.19 -47.16
N GLU A 225 -5.24 -89.43 -46.89
CA GLU A 225 -5.63 -89.96 -45.58
C GLU A 225 -4.42 -90.19 -44.63
N ASP A 226 -3.19 -90.22 -45.16
CA ASP A 226 -1.95 -90.46 -44.41
C ASP A 226 -1.15 -89.16 -44.09
N VAL A 227 -1.62 -88.00 -44.56
CA VAL A 227 -1.09 -86.70 -44.15
C VAL A 227 -1.76 -86.31 -42.84
N VAL A 228 -1.14 -86.70 -41.72
CA VAL A 228 -1.42 -86.06 -40.44
C VAL A 228 -0.85 -84.64 -40.54
N ILE A 229 -1.74 -83.66 -40.69
CA ILE A 229 -1.40 -82.28 -40.38
C ILE A 229 -1.24 -82.27 -38.85
N ASP A 230 0.01 -82.34 -38.39
CA ASP A 230 0.28 -81.97 -37.00
C ASP A 230 -0.12 -80.50 -36.89
N ASP A 231 -1.21 -80.24 -36.18
CA ASP A 231 -1.57 -78.93 -35.66
C ASP A 231 -0.49 -78.52 -34.64
N ASP A 232 0.70 -78.17 -35.14
CA ASP A 232 1.77 -77.64 -34.31
C ASP A 232 1.38 -76.19 -33.97
N LEU A 233 0.48 -76.07 -32.99
CA LEU A 233 -0.03 -74.83 -32.39
C LEU A 233 1.09 -73.96 -31.77
N LYS A 234 2.33 -74.42 -31.80
CA LYS A 234 3.51 -73.65 -31.39
C LYS A 234 3.75 -72.45 -32.30
N ASP A 235 3.70 -72.64 -33.62
CA ASP A 235 3.92 -71.56 -34.58
C ASP A 235 2.77 -70.54 -34.53
N LEU A 236 1.54 -71.00 -34.27
CA LEU A 236 0.38 -70.12 -34.08
C LEU A 236 0.43 -69.33 -32.76
N ASN A 237 0.91 -69.95 -31.68
CA ASN A 237 1.08 -69.27 -30.39
C ASN A 237 2.24 -68.26 -30.44
N GLU A 238 3.31 -68.54 -31.16
CA GLU A 238 4.43 -67.61 -31.34
C GLU A 238 4.02 -66.38 -32.18
N LEU A 239 3.07 -66.55 -33.14
CA LEU A 239 2.48 -65.45 -33.90
C LEU A 239 1.49 -64.59 -33.09
N LEU A 240 0.81 -65.17 -32.10
CA LEU A 240 -0.16 -64.46 -31.25
C LEU A 240 0.48 -63.73 -30.05
N GLU A 241 1.71 -64.10 -29.68
CA GLU A 241 2.49 -63.44 -28.61
C GLU A 241 3.42 -62.32 -29.11
N SER A 242 3.51 -62.09 -30.44
CA SER A 242 4.25 -60.97 -31.06
C SER A 242 3.35 -59.84 -31.55
#